data_AF-A0A412VP77-F1
#
_entry.id   AF-A0A412VP77-F1
#
_cell.length_a   1.000
_cell.length_b   1.000
_cell.length_c   1.000
_cell.angle_alpha   90.00
_cell.angle_beta   90.00
_cell.angle_gamma   90.00
#
_symmetry.space_group_name_H-M   'P 1'
#
loop_
_entity.id
_entity.type
_entity.pdbx_description
1 polymer ?
#
loop_
_entity_poly.entity_id
_entity_poly.type
_entity_poly.pdbx_seq_one_letter_code
_entity_poly.pdbx_strand_id
1 'polypeptide(L)'
;MIYLQLFYTFFKIGLFGFGGGYAMLSMIQGEVVTRYGWVSSQEFTDIVAISQMTPGPIGINAATYVGFTSTGSVWGSVIATFAVVLPSFILMLTISKFFLKYQKHPVVESIFNGLRPAVVGLLASAALVLMNVENFGSPTEDIYSFVISIITFLIAFIGTRKYKANPILMIIACGIAGLLLY
;
A
#
# COMPACT_ATOMS: atom_id res chain seq x y z
N MET A 1 9.81 -28.10 -9.51
CA MET A 1 8.90 -27.49 -10.51
C MET A 1 8.01 -26.40 -9.93
N ILE A 2 7.61 -26.49 -8.65
CA ILE A 2 6.78 -25.48 -7.98
C ILE A 2 7.34 -24.04 -8.05
N TYR A 3 8.65 -23.85 -7.91
CA TYR A 3 9.26 -22.52 -7.98
C TYR A 3 9.04 -21.79 -9.32
N LEU A 4 9.09 -22.51 -10.44
CA LEU A 4 8.80 -21.95 -11.76
C LEU A 4 7.31 -21.60 -11.91
N GLN A 5 6.43 -22.44 -11.36
CA GLN A 5 5.00 -22.18 -11.36
C GLN A 5 4.68 -20.96 -10.49
N LEU A 6 5.27 -20.86 -9.29
CA LEU A 6 5.16 -19.68 -8.43
C LEU A 6 5.61 -18.42 -9.17
N PHE A 7 6.80 -18.44 -9.79
CA PHE A 7 7.29 -17.31 -10.56
C PHE A 7 6.30 -16.91 -11.65
N TYR A 8 5.86 -17.85 -12.48
CA TYR A 8 4.94 -17.55 -13.58
C TYR A 8 3.58 -17.02 -13.08
N THR A 9 3.00 -17.66 -12.07
CA THR A 9 1.72 -17.27 -11.47
C THR A 9 1.81 -15.86 -10.90
N PHE A 10 2.81 -15.58 -10.07
CA PHE A 10 2.94 -14.27 -9.44
C PHE A 10 3.38 -13.18 -10.42
N PHE A 11 4.16 -13.51 -11.46
CA PHE A 11 4.46 -12.59 -12.54
C PHE A 11 3.20 -12.20 -13.33
N LYS A 12 2.34 -13.18 -13.65
CA LYS A 12 1.03 -12.93 -14.27
C LYS A 12 0.13 -12.08 -13.37
N ILE A 13 0.07 -12.38 -12.08
CA ILE A 13 -0.69 -11.57 -11.12
C ILE A 13 -0.13 -10.15 -11.04
N GLY A 14 1.19 -9.97 -11.06
CA GLY A 14 1.82 -8.65 -11.09
C GLY A 14 1.51 -7.86 -12.38
N LEU A 15 1.34 -8.55 -13.51
CA LEU A 15 0.95 -7.93 -14.78
C LEU A 15 -0.52 -7.49 -14.82
N PHE A 16 -1.42 -8.22 -14.16
CA PHE A 16 -2.87 -8.02 -14.28
C PHE A 16 -3.57 -7.62 -12.97
N GLY A 17 -2.83 -7.41 -11.89
CA GLY A 17 -3.33 -7.03 -10.56
C GLY A 17 -3.80 -5.58 -10.45
N PHE A 18 -4.52 -5.09 -11.47
CA PHE A 18 -5.14 -3.77 -11.47
C PHE A 18 -6.45 -3.83 -10.66
N GLY A 19 -6.68 -2.84 -9.79
CA GLY A 19 -7.86 -2.80 -8.90
C GLY A 19 -7.56 -2.79 -7.40
N GLY A 20 -6.27 -2.66 -7.02
CA GLY A 20 -5.85 -2.53 -5.63
C GLY A 20 -5.60 -3.87 -4.94
N GLY A 21 -5.34 -3.82 -3.63
CA GLY A 21 -4.94 -4.99 -2.84
C GLY A 21 -5.94 -6.15 -2.87
N TYR A 22 -7.25 -5.85 -2.76
CA TYR A 22 -8.30 -6.88 -2.72
C TYR A 22 -8.55 -7.53 -4.07
N ALA A 23 -8.43 -6.78 -5.18
CA ALA A 23 -8.47 -7.38 -6.52
C ALA A 23 -7.30 -8.34 -6.74
N MET A 24 -6.11 -7.99 -6.23
CA MET A 24 -4.97 -8.90 -6.28
C MET A 24 -5.20 -10.15 -5.41
N LEU A 25 -5.80 -10.02 -4.23
CA LEU A 25 -6.11 -11.18 -3.36
C LEU A 25 -7.05 -12.18 -4.02
N SER A 26 -8.10 -11.71 -4.72
CA SER A 26 -9.01 -12.62 -5.42
C SER A 26 -8.32 -13.38 -6.56
N MET A 27 -7.41 -12.72 -7.28
CA MET A 27 -6.56 -13.39 -8.28
C MET A 27 -5.62 -14.42 -7.67
N ILE A 28 -4.98 -14.08 -6.53
CA ILE A 28 -4.11 -15.00 -5.80
C ILE A 28 -4.93 -16.22 -5.38
N GLN A 29 -6.08 -16.04 -4.72
CA GLN A 29 -6.95 -17.14 -4.27
C GLN A 29 -7.32 -18.09 -5.40
N GLY A 30 -7.74 -17.54 -6.55
CA GLY A 30 -8.12 -18.34 -7.72
C GLY A 30 -6.97 -19.19 -8.27
N GLU A 31 -5.74 -18.69 -8.26
CA GLU A 31 -4.58 -19.46 -8.72
C GLU A 31 -4.11 -20.46 -7.63
N VAL A 32 -3.95 -20.04 -6.38
CA VAL A 32 -3.22 -20.82 -5.37
C VAL A 32 -4.11 -21.80 -4.61
N VAL A 33 -5.41 -21.49 -4.45
CA VAL A 33 -6.39 -22.36 -3.80
C VAL A 33 -7.15 -23.17 -4.84
N THR A 34 -7.75 -22.51 -5.83
CA THR A 34 -8.66 -23.19 -6.78
C THR A 34 -7.91 -23.94 -7.88
N ARG A 35 -6.95 -23.30 -8.55
CA ARG A 35 -6.30 -23.89 -9.73
C ARG A 35 -5.19 -24.87 -9.39
N TYR A 36 -4.25 -24.46 -8.53
CA TYR A 36 -3.08 -25.27 -8.19
C TYR A 36 -3.24 -26.07 -6.89
N GLY A 37 -4.10 -25.61 -5.98
CA GLY A 37 -4.30 -26.28 -4.68
C GLY A 37 -3.04 -26.31 -3.81
N TRP A 38 -2.14 -25.33 -3.94
CA TRP A 38 -0.93 -25.23 -3.11
C TRP A 38 -1.23 -24.83 -1.67
N VAL A 39 -2.38 -24.17 -1.46
CA VAL A 39 -2.80 -23.62 -0.17
C VAL A 39 -4.29 -23.91 -0.01
N SER A 40 -4.71 -24.35 1.17
CA SER A 40 -6.12 -24.55 1.50
C SER A 40 -6.84 -23.21 1.70
N SER A 41 -8.18 -23.21 1.63
CA SER A 41 -8.98 -22.00 1.90
C SER A 41 -8.74 -21.44 3.31
N GLN A 42 -8.49 -22.30 4.29
CA GLN A 42 -8.19 -21.89 5.66
C GLN A 42 -6.81 -21.21 5.74
N GLU A 43 -5.77 -21.85 5.22
CA GLU A 43 -4.42 -21.27 5.19
C GLU A 43 -4.39 -19.95 4.40
N PHE A 44 -5.16 -19.84 3.32
CA PHE A 44 -5.28 -18.58 2.59
C PHE A 44 -5.93 -17.48 3.44
N THR A 45 -6.95 -17.82 4.22
CA THR A 45 -7.58 -16.88 5.17
C THR A 45 -6.58 -16.41 6.22
N ASP A 46 -5.77 -17.32 6.77
CA ASP A 46 -4.73 -16.99 7.73
C ASP A 46 -3.64 -16.09 7.10
N ILE A 47 -3.26 -16.37 5.85
CA ILE A 47 -2.34 -15.52 5.08
C ILE A 47 -2.91 -14.11 4.91
N VAL A 48 -4.20 -13.97 4.57
CA VAL A 48 -4.86 -12.66 4.43
C VAL A 48 -4.84 -11.90 5.76
N ALA A 49 -5.08 -12.59 6.89
CA ALA A 49 -5.01 -11.98 8.21
C ALA A 49 -3.61 -11.46 8.53
N ILE A 50 -2.57 -12.29 8.35
CA ILE A 50 -1.17 -11.89 8.59
C ILE A 50 -0.74 -10.76 7.64
N SER A 51 -1.20 -10.81 6.38
CA SER A 51 -0.89 -9.78 5.37
C SER A 51 -1.47 -8.40 5.71
N GLN A 52 -2.56 -8.35 6.49
CA GLN A 52 -3.16 -7.10 6.98
C GLN A 52 -2.49 -6.57 8.25
N MET A 53 -2.00 -7.47 9.10
CA MET A 53 -1.27 -7.08 10.31
C MET A 53 0.13 -6.55 9.98
N THR A 54 0.69 -6.96 8.84
CA THR A 54 2.03 -6.56 8.40
C THR A 54 1.98 -5.26 7.60
N PRO A 55 2.90 -4.31 7.87
CA PRO A 55 2.92 -3.05 7.13
C PRO A 55 3.24 -3.31 5.65
N GLY A 56 2.56 -2.57 4.76
CA GLY A 56 2.82 -2.60 3.33
C GLY A 56 1.62 -3.03 2.48
N PRO A 57 1.82 -3.19 1.17
CA PRO A 57 0.73 -3.57 0.26
C PRO A 57 0.29 -5.02 0.49
N ILE A 58 -0.96 -5.18 0.93
CA ILE A 58 -1.56 -6.49 1.28
C ILE A 58 -1.34 -7.58 0.21
N GLY A 59 -1.41 -7.23 -1.08
CA GLY A 59 -1.22 -8.20 -2.17
C GLY A 59 0.22 -8.71 -2.29
N ILE A 60 1.22 -7.86 -2.02
CA ILE A 60 2.63 -8.25 -2.01
C ILE A 60 2.94 -9.09 -0.76
N ASN A 61 2.39 -8.67 0.39
CA ASN A 61 2.53 -9.43 1.64
C ASN A 61 1.92 -10.84 1.47
N ALA A 62 0.71 -10.93 0.90
CA ALA A 62 0.06 -12.21 0.63
C ALA A 62 0.88 -13.09 -0.33
N ALA A 63 1.45 -12.53 -1.39
CA ALA A 63 2.35 -13.27 -2.28
C ALA A 63 3.56 -13.85 -1.53
N THR A 64 4.15 -13.06 -0.62
CA THR A 64 5.29 -13.46 0.21
C THR A 64 4.96 -14.66 1.09
N TYR A 65 3.81 -14.60 1.78
CA TYR A 65 3.37 -15.67 2.68
C TYR A 65 2.90 -16.91 1.93
N VAL A 66 2.17 -16.75 0.82
CA VAL A 66 1.80 -17.87 -0.05
C VAL A 66 3.05 -18.59 -0.54
N GLY A 67 4.08 -17.86 -0.99
CA GLY A 67 5.34 -18.46 -1.42
C GLY A 67 5.97 -19.35 -0.36
N PHE A 68 5.94 -18.93 0.91
CA PHE A 68 6.38 -19.74 2.04
C PHE A 68 5.49 -20.97 2.23
N THR A 69 4.18 -20.76 2.42
CA THR A 69 3.22 -21.83 2.72
C THR A 69 3.18 -22.90 1.64
N SER A 70 3.29 -22.51 0.36
CA SER A 70 3.29 -23.44 -0.77
C SER A 70 4.56 -24.29 -0.86
N THR A 71 5.70 -23.86 -0.29
CA THR A 71 7.01 -24.52 -0.49
C THR A 71 7.68 -24.99 0.81
N GLY A 72 7.21 -24.52 1.96
CA GLY A 72 7.90 -24.65 3.24
C GLY A 72 9.26 -23.96 3.28
N SER A 73 9.55 -23.04 2.35
CA SER A 73 10.88 -22.45 2.17
C SER A 73 10.83 -20.95 1.97
N VAL A 74 11.81 -20.26 2.56
CA VAL A 74 12.04 -18.81 2.35
C VAL A 74 12.26 -18.48 0.87
N TRP A 75 12.81 -19.41 0.09
CA TRP A 75 12.99 -19.22 -1.36
C TRP A 75 11.66 -19.09 -2.09
N GLY A 76 10.60 -19.77 -1.63
CA GLY A 76 9.28 -19.62 -2.21
C GLY A 76 8.74 -18.20 -2.01
N SER A 77 8.92 -17.63 -0.81
CA SER A 77 8.60 -16.23 -0.53
C SER A 77 9.36 -15.29 -1.46
N VAL A 78 10.69 -15.41 -1.51
CA VAL A 78 11.54 -14.53 -2.34
C VAL A 78 11.09 -14.56 -3.80
N ILE A 79 10.82 -15.74 -4.35
CA ILE A 79 10.42 -15.91 -5.74
C ILE A 79 9.03 -15.32 -6.00
N ALA A 80 8.04 -15.58 -5.13
CA ALA A 80 6.69 -15.05 -5.28
C ALA A 80 6.66 -13.52 -5.18
N THR A 81 7.33 -12.96 -4.17
CA THR A 81 7.44 -11.50 -3.96
C THR A 81 8.18 -10.83 -5.11
N PHE A 82 9.30 -11.41 -5.55
CA PHE A 82 10.06 -10.86 -6.66
C PHE A 82 9.22 -10.87 -7.95
N ALA A 83 8.58 -12.01 -8.25
CA ALA A 83 7.79 -12.17 -9.45
C ALA A 83 6.60 -11.21 -9.52
N VAL A 84 5.89 -10.98 -8.40
CA VAL A 84 4.74 -10.06 -8.39
C VAL A 84 5.14 -8.59 -8.54
N VAL A 85 6.32 -8.19 -8.06
CA VAL A 85 6.82 -6.81 -8.15
C VAL A 85 7.50 -6.52 -9.50
N LEU A 86 8.10 -7.54 -10.11
CA LEU A 86 8.92 -7.40 -11.32
C LEU A 86 8.22 -6.69 -12.49
N PRO A 87 6.94 -6.97 -12.85
CA PRO A 87 6.25 -6.28 -13.94
C PRO A 87 6.18 -4.76 -13.74
N SER A 88 5.74 -4.33 -12.55
CA SER A 88 5.64 -2.92 -12.19
C SER A 88 7.01 -2.25 -12.15
N PHE A 89 8.04 -2.97 -11.68
CA PHE A 89 9.41 -2.49 -11.68
C PHE A 89 9.94 -2.22 -13.11
N ILE A 90 9.74 -3.16 -14.04
CA ILE A 90 10.13 -3.01 -15.45
C ILE A 90 9.37 -1.85 -16.10
N LEU A 91 8.06 -1.75 -15.87
CA LEU A 91 7.23 -0.66 -16.38
C LEU A 91 7.74 0.70 -15.91
N MET A 92 8.01 0.83 -14.60
CA MET A 92 8.50 2.06 -14.00
C MET A 92 9.88 2.46 -14.52
N LEU A 93 10.82 1.52 -14.66
CA LEU A 93 12.12 1.80 -15.27
C LEU A 93 11.98 2.30 -16.70
N THR A 94 11.10 1.69 -17.47
CA THR A 94 10.83 2.08 -18.86
C THR A 94 10.27 3.50 -18.92
N ILE A 95 9.21 3.79 -18.15
CA ILE A 95 8.60 5.12 -18.07
C ILE A 95 9.61 6.17 -17.60
N SER A 96 10.41 5.86 -16.58
CA SER A 96 11.43 6.76 -16.04
C SER A 96 12.46 7.13 -17.10
N LYS A 97 12.94 6.15 -17.88
CA LYS A 97 13.88 6.40 -18.98
C LYS A 97 13.29 7.34 -20.05
N PHE A 98 12.02 7.14 -20.42
CA PHE A 98 11.33 8.02 -21.35
C PHE A 98 11.11 9.42 -20.76
N PHE A 99 10.71 9.50 -19.50
CA PHE A 99 10.49 10.75 -18.80
C PHE A 99 11.77 11.59 -18.76
N LEU A 100 12.90 11.02 -18.32
CA LEU A 100 14.17 11.76 -18.25
C LEU A 100 14.62 12.29 -19.62
N LYS A 101 14.32 11.58 -20.71
CA LYS A 101 14.62 12.00 -22.08
C LYS A 101 13.72 13.15 -22.55
N TYR A 102 12.44 13.13 -22.22
CA TYR A 102 11.43 14.05 -22.77
C TYR A 102 10.83 15.03 -21.75
N GLN A 103 11.34 15.11 -20.53
CA GLN A 103 10.79 15.97 -19.46
C GLN A 103 10.75 17.46 -19.82
N LYS A 104 11.62 17.92 -20.73
CA LYS A 104 11.67 19.31 -21.22
C LYS A 104 10.77 19.56 -22.44
N HIS A 105 10.10 18.53 -22.95
CA HIS A 105 9.19 18.68 -24.08
C HIS A 105 7.92 19.42 -23.62
N PRO A 106 7.47 20.48 -24.31
CA PRO A 106 6.36 21.34 -23.85
C PRO A 106 5.06 20.58 -23.51
N VAL A 107 4.76 19.52 -24.27
CA VAL A 107 3.60 18.65 -24.03
C VAL A 107 3.73 17.88 -22.71
N VAL A 108 4.91 17.31 -22.43
CA VAL A 108 5.15 16.55 -21.19
C VAL A 108 5.05 17.50 -20.00
N GLU A 109 5.71 18.65 -20.07
CA GLU A 109 5.65 19.67 -19.03
C GLU A 109 4.21 20.12 -18.74
N SER A 110 3.41 20.36 -19.79
CA SER A 110 2.00 20.74 -19.67
C SER A 110 1.15 19.67 -19.01
N ILE A 111 1.36 18.38 -19.35
CA ILE A 111 0.70 17.24 -18.69
C ILE A 111 1.03 17.23 -17.19
N PHE A 112 2.30 17.37 -16.82
CA PHE A 112 2.70 17.37 -15.41
C PHE A 112 2.17 18.60 -14.65
N ASN A 113 2.06 19.75 -15.31
CA ASN A 113 1.45 20.95 -14.73
C ASN A 113 -0.05 20.76 -14.43
N GLY A 114 -0.77 19.96 -15.22
CA GLY A 114 -2.14 19.55 -14.90
C GLY A 114 -2.21 18.43 -13.86
N LEU A 115 -1.28 17.47 -13.91
CA LEU A 115 -1.28 16.31 -13.01
C LEU A 115 -0.96 16.68 -11.57
N ARG A 116 -0.02 17.61 -11.32
CA ARG A 116 0.38 18.05 -9.97
C ARG A 116 -0.81 18.52 -9.12
N PRO A 117 -1.62 19.52 -9.53
CA PRO A 117 -2.78 19.95 -8.75
C PRO A 117 -3.86 18.88 -8.65
N ALA A 118 -4.04 18.03 -9.66
CA ALA A 118 -4.98 16.92 -9.59
C ALA A 118 -4.60 15.90 -8.50
N VAL A 119 -3.31 15.54 -8.39
CA VAL A 119 -2.80 14.66 -7.33
C VAL A 119 -2.98 15.31 -5.96
N VAL A 120 -2.67 16.60 -5.83
CA VAL A 120 -2.90 17.33 -4.56
C VAL A 120 -4.39 17.32 -4.18
N GLY A 121 -5.29 17.55 -5.13
CA GLY A 121 -6.74 17.49 -4.91
C GLY A 121 -7.22 16.10 -4.50
N LEU A 122 -6.70 15.05 -5.14
CA LEU A 122 -7.00 13.65 -4.78
C LEU A 122 -6.54 13.32 -3.36
N LEU A 123 -5.32 13.70 -3.00
CA LEU A 123 -4.78 13.51 -1.64
C LEU A 123 -5.58 14.30 -0.60
N ALA A 124 -5.96 15.54 -0.92
CA ALA A 124 -6.80 16.36 -0.06
C ALA A 124 -8.20 15.73 0.11
N SER A 125 -8.79 15.19 -0.96
CA SER A 125 -10.06 14.48 -0.89
C SER A 125 -9.97 13.24 0.00
N ALA A 126 -8.92 12.43 -0.14
CA ALA A 126 -8.70 11.28 0.73
C ALA A 126 -8.52 11.69 2.21
N ALA A 127 -7.79 12.77 2.46
CA ALA A 127 -7.64 13.32 3.81
C ALA A 127 -8.99 13.79 4.40
N LEU A 128 -9.81 14.48 3.61
CA LEU A 128 -11.14 14.93 4.04
C LEU A 128 -12.09 13.77 4.34
N VAL A 129 -12.02 12.68 3.57
CA VAL A 129 -12.81 11.46 3.84
C VAL A 129 -12.42 10.83 5.18
N LEU A 130 -11.14 10.91 5.56
CA LEU A 130 -10.67 10.43 6.86
C LEU A 130 -10.98 11.40 8.00
N MET A 131 -11.31 12.67 7.73
CA MET A 131 -11.75 13.65 8.74
C MET A 131 -13.22 13.44 9.11
N ASN A 132 -13.53 12.27 9.66
CA ASN A 132 -14.87 11.86 10.09
C ASN A 132 -14.94 11.69 11.62
N VAL A 133 -16.13 11.45 12.14
CA VAL A 133 -16.39 11.31 13.59
C VAL A 133 -15.63 10.12 14.21
N GLU A 134 -15.41 9.05 13.45
CA GLU A 134 -14.70 7.86 13.93
C GLU A 134 -13.21 8.13 14.17
N ASN A 135 -12.60 8.97 13.33
CA ASN A 135 -11.16 9.29 13.42
C ASN A 135 -10.87 10.55 14.23
N PHE A 136 -11.77 11.53 14.22
CA PHE A 136 -11.57 12.83 14.88
C PHE A 136 -12.46 13.05 16.11
N GLY A 137 -13.35 12.12 16.45
CA GLY A 137 -14.32 12.28 17.54
C GLY A 137 -15.49 13.21 17.19
N SER A 138 -16.47 13.29 18.08
CA SER A 138 -17.64 14.16 17.95
C SER A 138 -17.58 15.32 18.95
N PRO A 139 -17.72 16.59 18.53
CA PRO A 139 -17.81 17.73 19.45
C PRO A 139 -18.97 17.61 20.45
N THR A 140 -20.02 16.85 20.11
CA THR A 140 -21.24 16.75 20.91
C THR A 140 -21.25 15.54 21.84
N GLU A 141 -20.57 14.45 21.48
CA GLU A 141 -20.57 13.20 22.26
C GLU A 141 -19.26 13.02 23.05
N ASP A 142 -18.12 13.40 22.47
CA ASP A 142 -16.81 13.27 23.10
C ASP A 142 -15.90 14.44 22.69
N ILE A 143 -16.11 15.55 23.40
CA ILE A 143 -15.36 16.79 23.17
C ILE A 143 -13.87 16.65 23.49
N TYR A 144 -13.50 15.74 24.40
CA TYR A 144 -12.11 15.54 24.80
C TYR A 144 -11.31 14.92 23.65
N SER A 145 -11.81 13.80 23.11
CA SER A 145 -11.25 13.15 21.91
C SER A 145 -11.22 14.10 20.71
N PHE A 146 -12.27 14.90 20.53
CA PHE A 146 -12.32 15.89 19.45
C PHE A 146 -11.22 16.95 19.57
N VAL A 147 -11.05 17.54 20.75
CA VAL A 147 -10.03 18.57 20.98
C VAL A 147 -8.61 17.99 20.80
N ILE A 148 -8.36 16.78 21.31
CA ILE A 148 -7.05 16.12 21.18
C ILE A 148 -6.73 15.78 19.72
N SER A 149 -7.70 15.26 18.96
CA SER A 149 -7.54 15.00 17.53
C SER A 149 -7.13 16.26 16.76
N ILE A 150 -7.83 17.38 17.01
CA ILE A 150 -7.55 18.66 16.35
C ILE A 150 -6.18 19.21 16.76
N ILE A 151 -5.82 19.17 18.04
CA ILE A 151 -4.50 19.62 18.51
C ILE A 151 -3.39 18.77 17.89
N THR A 152 -3.54 17.44 17.90
CA THR A 152 -2.56 16.51 17.32
C THR A 152 -2.39 16.77 15.83
N PHE A 153 -3.49 16.97 15.10
CA PHE A 153 -3.46 17.32 13.68
C PHE A 153 -2.74 18.65 13.42
N LEU A 154 -3.04 19.70 14.19
CA LEU A 154 -2.40 21.01 14.02
C LEU A 154 -0.90 20.96 14.33
N ILE A 155 -0.51 20.26 15.40
CA ILE A 155 0.91 20.03 15.73
C ILE A 155 1.59 19.26 14.60
N ALA A 156 0.95 18.20 14.08
CA ALA A 156 1.48 17.42 12.98
C ALA A 156 1.67 18.26 11.70
N PHE A 157 0.66 19.06 11.35
CA PHE A 157 0.65 19.92 10.18
C PHE A 157 1.70 21.03 10.27
N ILE A 158 1.77 21.74 11.41
CA ILE A 158 2.73 22.82 11.64
C ILE A 158 4.15 22.25 11.74
N GLY A 159 4.35 21.14 12.44
CA GLY A 159 5.62 20.42 12.55
C GLY A 159 6.18 20.07 11.18
N THR A 160 5.36 19.47 10.33
CA THR A 160 5.77 19.06 8.99
C THR A 160 5.98 20.25 8.05
N ARG A 161 5.07 21.25 8.06
CA ARG A 161 5.12 22.39 7.12
C ARG A 161 6.17 23.43 7.50
N LYS A 162 6.24 23.83 8.77
CA LYS A 162 7.09 24.94 9.23
C LYS A 162 8.48 24.45 9.64
N TYR A 163 8.55 23.35 10.38
CA TYR A 163 9.80 22.83 10.92
C TYR A 163 10.44 21.75 10.04
N LYS A 164 9.78 21.38 8.93
CA LYS A 164 10.24 20.32 8.00
C LYS A 164 10.58 19.02 8.74
N ALA A 165 9.84 18.73 9.80
CA ALA A 165 10.03 17.52 10.58
C ALA A 165 9.89 16.29 9.67
N ASN A 166 10.71 15.27 9.90
CA ASN A 166 10.67 14.04 9.12
C ASN A 166 9.28 13.39 9.28
N PRO A 167 8.55 13.12 8.17
CA PRO A 167 7.22 12.49 8.24
C PRO A 167 7.21 11.18 9.03
N ILE A 168 8.29 10.39 8.98
CA ILE A 168 8.41 9.13 9.74
C ILE A 168 8.40 9.41 11.25
N LEU A 169 9.17 10.41 11.71
CA LEU A 169 9.19 10.80 13.11
C LEU A 169 7.83 11.35 13.56
N MET A 170 7.16 12.12 12.69
CA MET A 170 5.82 12.64 12.98
C MET A 170 4.79 11.52 13.13
N ILE A 171 4.83 10.50 12.27
CA ILE A 171 3.96 9.32 12.37
C ILE A 171 4.18 8.61 13.70
N ILE A 172 5.44 8.35 14.08
CA ILE A 172 5.78 7.70 15.35
C ILE A 172 5.31 8.55 16.54
N ALA A 173 5.59 9.86 16.52
CA ALA A 173 5.20 10.77 17.59
C ALA A 173 3.68 10.87 17.75
N CYS A 174 2.92 10.97 16.65
CA CYS A 174 1.46 10.94 16.67
C CYS A 174 0.93 9.59 17.16
N GLY A 175 1.55 8.47 16.79
CA GLY A 175 1.18 7.14 17.29
C GLY A 175 1.39 7.00 18.80
N ILE A 176 2.52 7.48 19.33
CA ILE A 176 2.79 7.51 20.78
C ILE A 176 1.81 8.44 21.49
N ALA A 177 1.55 9.62 20.93
CA ALA A 177 0.55 10.55 21.48
C ALA A 177 -0.84 9.90 21.51
N GLY A 178 -1.21 9.17 20.46
CA GLY A 178 -2.44 8.39 20.42
C GLY A 178 -2.57 7.41 21.58
N LEU A 179 -1.52 6.63 21.86
CA LEU A 179 -1.49 5.65 22.95
C LEU A 179 -1.54 6.27 24.36
N LEU A 180 -1.16 7.54 24.52
CA LEU A 180 -1.11 8.21 25.82
C LEU A 180 -2.33 9.09 26.09
N LEU A 181 -2.97 9.58 25.04
CA LEU A 181 -4.04 10.58 25.13
C LEU A 181 -5.44 9.97 24.95
N TYR A 182 -5.54 8.78 24.34
CA TYR A 182 -6.75 7.97 24.19
C TYR A 182 -6.61 6.67 24.98
#